data_AF-A0A1T4N0M9-F1
#
_entry.id   AF-A0A1T4N0M9-F1
#
_cell.length_a   1.000
_cell.length_b   1.000
_cell.length_c   1.000
_cell.angle_alpha   90.00
_cell.angle_beta   90.00
_cell.angle_gamma   90.00
#
_symmetry.space_group_name_H-M   'P 1'
#
loop_
_entity.id
_entity.type
_entity.pdbx_description
1 polymer ?
#
loop_
_entity_poly.entity_id
_entity_poly.type
_entity_poly.pdbx_seq_one_letter_code
_entity_poly.pdbx_strand_id
1 'polypeptide(L)'
;MLNKKSMVKKSIAAVCLLGCAGVLSAKPKKYKTVQPELAVTELAPVERKASKPGEGVYYSLFVRSFADGNGDGIGDFKGLTKKLDYLNDGNDLTVTDLGITGIWLLPIFPSQSYHGYDVDDYYAVNPDYGTMEDFETFLAEAKKRGISVIIDMTCNHSSAYNKWFIESKKPDSPYHTWYRWITDLDFTENGGVYNRKQKGLAGNIWTIDLSNPVVDANGKTVLDKSGQPVMNYYAGLFSTNMPDFNMDEPAVRAEFKKVFKFWLDKGVSGFRFDAAGHVYNVAEVKPGSETLTKAVEFWKEMNAYVWEEKPEAYNVAEVWEPTATRARYMGGMQSNFHFDLGTLIPNIINNQEINDKKNQPEDMDKSSYNGFARSLAGEYAMYARNNPDYIDAPFLSNHDQPRSSAALRNNPAKIKLAADMYILAEGVPFIYYGEEIAMKSGADDPTKRTPMVWKPAGKDKLTPTWCDSGAYGNVSVYNKKTVPVSEQENDPDSILNHYKRVIRVKTAHPALYKGRLTPVPCDSAVLESWVMECDEEKAFVVHNVSSVKDVTVPLPEGCDMPMVYAANPAAKVEDGKITVPAMSSVVLAQMK
;
A
#
# COMPACT_ATOMS: atom_id res chain seq x y z
N MET A 1 -40.43 53.23 -61.37
CA MET A 1 -39.77 52.31 -60.42
C MET A 1 -40.25 52.65 -59.03
N LEU A 2 -41.35 52.03 -58.58
CA LEU A 2 -42.01 52.30 -57.31
C LEU A 2 -42.78 51.04 -56.87
N ASN A 3 -42.33 50.47 -55.75
CA ASN A 3 -43.08 49.99 -54.58
C ASN A 3 -44.11 48.82 -54.64
N LYS A 4 -44.17 48.12 -53.47
CA LYS A 4 -45.15 47.12 -52.92
C LYS A 4 -44.92 45.64 -53.32
N LYS A 5 -44.95 44.61 -52.44
CA LYS A 5 -45.60 44.31 -51.12
C LYS A 5 -44.91 43.04 -50.52
N SER A 6 -44.54 43.00 -49.23
CA SER A 6 -45.23 42.40 -48.05
C SER A 6 -45.27 40.84 -47.92
N MET A 7 -44.56 40.32 -46.88
CA MET A 7 -44.84 39.22 -45.90
C MET A 7 -45.33 37.83 -46.40
N VAL A 8 -44.80 36.68 -45.94
CA VAL A 8 -45.10 36.01 -44.64
C VAL A 8 -44.19 34.78 -44.34
N LYS A 9 -43.64 34.73 -43.10
CA LYS A 9 -43.30 33.64 -42.12
C LYS A 9 -42.52 32.34 -42.45
N LYS A 10 -41.43 32.09 -41.69
CA LYS A 10 -41.22 31.08 -40.58
C LYS A 10 -39.69 30.85 -40.39
N SER A 11 -39.04 31.39 -39.36
CA SER A 11 -38.69 30.78 -38.04
C SER A 11 -37.89 29.46 -38.11
N ILE A 12 -36.60 29.47 -37.69
CA ILE A 12 -36.02 28.71 -36.54
C ILE A 12 -34.47 28.58 -36.65
N ALA A 13 -33.83 28.77 -35.49
CA ALA A 13 -32.50 28.31 -35.03
C ALA A 13 -31.24 29.01 -35.55
N ALA A 14 -30.75 29.94 -34.71
CA ALA A 14 -29.33 30.21 -34.57
C ALA A 14 -28.66 29.05 -33.81
N VAL A 15 -27.63 28.45 -34.40
CA VAL A 15 -26.64 27.65 -33.68
C VAL A 15 -25.27 28.26 -33.99
N CYS A 16 -24.63 28.75 -32.94
CA CYS A 16 -23.27 29.26 -32.95
C CYS A 16 -22.31 28.10 -33.27
N LEU A 17 -21.63 28.21 -34.40
CA LEU A 17 -20.36 27.52 -34.66
C LEU A 17 -19.27 28.20 -33.82
N LEU A 18 -19.07 27.71 -32.59
CA LEU A 18 -17.82 27.91 -31.86
C LEU A 18 -16.94 26.69 -32.13
N GLY A 19 -15.78 26.96 -32.71
CA GLY A 19 -14.88 25.99 -33.31
C GLY A 19 -14.38 24.94 -32.35
N CYS A 20 -14.31 23.72 -32.86
CA CYS A 20 -13.42 22.68 -32.39
C CYS A 20 -11.97 23.20 -32.47
N ALA A 21 -11.45 23.75 -31.39
CA ALA A 21 -10.02 23.82 -31.19
C ALA A 21 -9.52 22.38 -30.99
N GLY A 22 -8.76 21.89 -31.97
CA GLY A 22 -8.12 20.59 -31.87
C GLY A 22 -7.26 20.52 -30.62
N VAL A 23 -7.35 19.40 -29.92
CA VAL A 23 -6.43 19.03 -28.84
C VAL A 23 -5.05 18.86 -29.47
N LEU A 24 -4.30 19.94 -29.52
CA LEU A 24 -2.86 19.89 -29.73
C LEU A 24 -2.28 19.23 -28.48
N SER A 25 -1.95 17.94 -28.58
CA SER A 25 -1.06 17.28 -27.62
C SER A 25 0.22 18.12 -27.55
N ALA A 26 0.37 18.88 -26.46
CA ALA A 26 1.58 19.62 -26.20
C ALA A 26 2.72 18.60 -26.09
N LYS A 27 3.75 18.74 -26.92
CA LYS A 27 4.94 17.89 -26.80
C LYS A 27 5.50 18.02 -25.38
N PRO A 28 5.99 16.94 -24.76
CA PRO A 28 6.53 17.01 -23.41
C PRO A 28 7.60 18.10 -23.33
N LYS A 29 7.44 19.01 -22.36
CA LYS A 29 8.36 20.12 -22.13
C LYS A 29 9.72 19.54 -21.75
N LYS A 30 10.74 19.75 -22.59
CA LYS A 30 12.10 19.29 -22.31
C LYS A 30 12.79 20.32 -21.42
N TYR A 31 13.07 19.93 -20.19
CA TYR A 31 13.84 20.76 -19.27
C TYR A 31 15.33 20.48 -19.44
N LYS A 32 16.16 21.53 -19.30
CA LYS A 32 17.63 21.42 -19.37
C LYS A 32 18.28 21.43 -17.99
N THR A 33 17.55 21.87 -16.97
CA THR A 33 17.97 22.01 -15.58
C THR A 33 16.78 21.71 -14.68
N VAL A 34 17.06 21.35 -13.43
CA VAL A 34 16.06 21.37 -12.36
C VAL A 34 15.47 22.77 -12.20
N GLN A 35 14.23 22.84 -11.72
CA GLN A 35 13.45 24.08 -11.57
C GLN A 35 12.74 24.07 -10.19
N PRO A 36 13.49 24.05 -9.07
CA PRO A 36 12.89 23.96 -7.73
C PRO A 36 11.88 25.08 -7.47
N GLU A 37 12.14 26.30 -7.96
CA GLU A 37 11.27 27.44 -7.66
C GLU A 37 9.95 27.37 -8.42
N LEU A 38 9.98 26.72 -9.59
CA LEU A 38 8.77 26.41 -10.36
C LEU A 38 7.99 25.25 -9.73
N ALA A 39 8.70 24.26 -9.18
CA ALA A 39 8.12 23.08 -8.55
C ALA A 39 7.27 23.42 -7.31
N VAL A 40 7.52 24.59 -6.70
CA VAL A 40 6.73 25.11 -5.60
C VAL A 40 5.24 25.12 -5.94
N THR A 41 4.84 25.64 -7.10
CA THR A 41 3.41 25.83 -7.45
C THR A 41 2.91 24.97 -8.61
N GLU A 42 3.80 24.38 -9.41
CA GLU A 42 3.42 23.54 -10.55
C GLU A 42 4.29 22.29 -10.68
N LEU A 43 4.00 21.44 -11.67
CA LEU A 43 4.79 20.24 -11.93
C LEU A 43 6.06 20.60 -12.70
N ALA A 44 7.20 20.54 -12.02
CA ALA A 44 8.50 20.85 -12.58
C ALA A 44 9.58 19.86 -12.09
N PRO A 45 10.72 19.76 -12.79
CA PRO A 45 11.78 18.84 -12.40
C PRO A 45 12.48 19.29 -11.11
N VAL A 46 12.69 18.35 -10.19
CA VAL A 46 13.44 18.52 -8.94
C VAL A 46 14.40 17.36 -8.79
N GLU A 47 15.56 17.62 -8.20
CA GLU A 47 16.54 16.57 -7.93
C GLU A 47 16.04 15.66 -6.80
N ARG A 48 15.97 14.36 -7.07
CA ARG A 48 15.63 13.35 -6.08
C ARG A 48 16.87 13.04 -5.23
N LYS A 49 16.70 13.02 -3.91
CA LYS A 49 17.77 12.70 -2.95
C LYS A 49 17.54 11.39 -2.19
N ALA A 50 16.28 10.95 -2.07
CA ALA A 50 15.94 9.62 -1.54
C ALA A 50 16.51 8.54 -2.45
N SER A 51 17.30 7.61 -1.89
CA SER A 51 18.03 6.62 -2.69
C SER A 51 18.08 5.22 -2.09
N LYS A 52 17.78 5.08 -0.80
CA LYS A 52 17.78 3.78 -0.11
C LYS A 52 16.39 3.12 -0.16
N PRO A 53 16.30 1.78 -0.04
CA PRO A 53 15.02 1.08 0.06
C PRO A 53 14.14 1.57 1.23
N GLY A 54 14.75 1.96 2.36
CA GLY A 54 14.02 2.55 3.50
C GLY A 54 13.67 4.03 3.34
N GLU A 55 13.78 4.61 2.14
CA GLU A 55 13.53 6.03 1.85
C GLU A 55 12.60 6.22 0.64
N GLY A 56 11.88 7.34 0.62
CA GLY A 56 11.09 7.78 -0.52
C GLY A 56 9.63 7.29 -0.50
N VAL A 57 9.12 6.78 -1.62
CA VAL A 57 7.69 6.44 -1.82
C VAL A 57 7.56 5.12 -2.57
N TYR A 58 6.75 4.21 -2.02
CA TYR A 58 6.50 2.89 -2.58
C TYR A 58 5.17 2.82 -3.34
N TYR A 59 5.13 2.01 -4.39
CA TYR A 59 3.94 1.71 -5.17
C TYR A 59 3.56 0.23 -5.01
N SER A 60 2.39 -0.04 -4.43
CA SER A 60 1.85 -1.38 -4.22
C SER A 60 1.13 -1.85 -5.49
N LEU A 61 1.62 -2.94 -6.08
CA LEU A 61 1.30 -3.33 -7.44
C LEU A 61 0.87 -4.80 -7.52
N PHE A 62 -0.29 -5.03 -8.14
CA PHE A 62 -0.78 -6.37 -8.47
C PHE A 62 -0.45 -6.74 -9.92
N VAL A 63 0.50 -7.66 -10.12
CA VAL A 63 1.05 -7.99 -11.45
C VAL A 63 -0.05 -8.34 -12.45
N ARG A 64 -0.97 -9.23 -12.05
CA ARG A 64 -2.11 -9.72 -12.86
C ARG A 64 -2.96 -8.59 -13.46
N SER A 65 -3.03 -7.43 -12.81
CA SER A 65 -3.92 -6.32 -13.18
C SER A 65 -3.21 -5.08 -13.67
N PHE A 66 -1.88 -5.06 -13.72
CA PHE A 66 -1.17 -3.83 -14.04
C PHE A 66 -0.98 -3.64 -15.54
N ALA A 67 -0.30 -4.56 -16.22
CA ALA A 67 -0.06 -4.48 -17.65
C ALA A 67 0.20 -5.86 -18.26
N ASP A 68 -0.55 -6.21 -19.31
CA ASP A 68 -0.40 -7.43 -20.10
C ASP A 68 0.67 -7.21 -21.18
N GLY A 69 1.79 -7.92 -21.06
CA GLY A 69 2.95 -7.78 -21.93
C GLY A 69 2.94 -8.69 -23.15
N ASN A 70 2.17 -9.78 -23.09
CA ASN A 70 2.20 -10.89 -24.06
C ASN A 70 0.87 -11.06 -24.84
N GLY A 71 -0.23 -10.44 -24.39
CA GLY A 71 -1.55 -10.44 -24.99
C GLY A 71 -2.47 -11.60 -24.58
N ASP A 72 -2.18 -12.32 -23.49
CA ASP A 72 -2.98 -13.45 -22.99
C ASP A 72 -4.14 -13.04 -22.06
N GLY A 73 -4.25 -11.74 -21.74
CA GLY A 73 -5.28 -11.18 -20.87
C GLY A 73 -4.88 -11.13 -19.39
N ILE A 74 -3.66 -11.51 -19.02
CA ILE A 74 -3.11 -11.43 -17.67
C ILE A 74 -1.93 -10.46 -17.67
N GLY A 75 -1.85 -9.62 -16.64
CA GLY A 75 -0.66 -8.78 -16.45
C GLY A 75 0.56 -9.61 -16.08
N ASP A 76 1.72 -9.26 -16.63
CA ASP A 76 2.96 -10.06 -16.57
C ASP A 76 4.22 -9.18 -16.39
N PHE A 77 5.37 -9.78 -16.08
CA PHE A 77 6.61 -9.04 -15.85
C PHE A 77 7.10 -8.24 -17.06
N LYS A 78 6.80 -8.68 -18.30
CA LYS A 78 7.14 -7.93 -19.52
C LYS A 78 6.29 -6.66 -19.62
N GLY A 79 5.01 -6.76 -19.27
CA GLY A 79 4.09 -5.65 -19.16
C GLY A 79 4.51 -4.67 -18.07
N LEU A 80 4.90 -5.16 -16.88
CA LEU A 80 5.46 -4.31 -15.82
C LEU A 80 6.70 -3.55 -16.31
N THR A 81 7.63 -4.26 -16.95
CA THR A 81 8.86 -3.67 -17.48
C THR A 81 8.57 -2.54 -18.48
N LYS A 82 7.58 -2.72 -19.37
CA LYS A 82 7.13 -1.68 -20.31
C LYS A 82 6.52 -0.44 -19.63
N LYS A 83 6.14 -0.53 -18.35
CA LYS A 83 5.53 0.55 -17.57
C LYS A 83 6.47 1.15 -16.53
N LEU A 84 7.72 0.70 -16.44
CA LEU A 84 8.68 1.27 -15.50
C LEU A 84 8.87 2.78 -15.73
N ASP A 85 8.94 3.26 -16.98
CA ASP A 85 9.07 4.69 -17.28
C ASP A 85 7.86 5.53 -16.83
N TYR A 86 6.68 4.93 -16.65
CA TYR A 86 5.55 5.63 -16.03
C TYR A 86 5.73 5.76 -14.51
N LEU A 87 6.32 4.74 -13.87
CA LEU A 87 6.54 4.70 -12.42
C LEU A 87 7.74 5.58 -12.01
N ASN A 88 8.88 5.36 -12.65
CA ASN A 88 10.06 6.20 -12.57
C ASN A 88 10.90 6.05 -13.85
N ASP A 89 11.23 7.12 -14.56
CA ASP A 89 12.05 7.04 -15.77
C ASP A 89 13.56 7.18 -15.52
N GLY A 90 13.96 7.35 -14.25
CA GLY A 90 15.33 7.50 -13.81
C GLY A 90 15.95 8.86 -14.13
N ASN A 91 15.15 9.84 -14.58
CA ASN A 91 15.64 11.14 -15.01
C ASN A 91 14.91 12.29 -14.33
N ASP A 92 15.54 12.86 -13.30
CA ASP A 92 15.05 13.99 -12.52
C ASP A 92 14.86 15.30 -13.34
N LEU A 93 15.22 15.33 -14.63
CA LEU A 93 14.92 16.43 -15.55
C LEU A 93 13.58 16.27 -16.28
N THR A 94 12.86 15.17 -16.08
CA THR A 94 11.53 14.95 -16.65
C THR A 94 10.43 15.10 -15.58
N VAL A 95 9.20 15.20 -16.07
CA VAL A 95 7.98 15.23 -15.25
C VAL A 95 6.94 14.20 -15.71
N THR A 96 7.37 13.26 -16.55
CA THR A 96 6.49 12.32 -17.25
C THR A 96 6.11 11.12 -16.40
N ASP A 97 6.96 10.75 -15.45
CA ASP A 97 6.80 9.66 -14.51
C ASP A 97 6.18 10.08 -13.17
N LEU A 98 5.78 9.09 -12.38
CA LEU A 98 5.23 9.27 -11.04
C LEU A 98 6.31 9.71 -10.02
N GLY A 99 7.54 9.23 -10.19
CA GLY A 99 8.70 9.55 -9.35
C GLY A 99 8.87 8.64 -8.14
N ILE A 100 8.24 7.46 -8.13
CA ILE A 100 8.33 6.50 -7.02
C ILE A 100 9.76 5.94 -6.87
N THR A 101 10.15 5.57 -5.66
CA THR A 101 11.48 5.00 -5.37
C THR A 101 11.42 3.51 -5.05
N GLY A 102 10.23 2.97 -4.81
CA GLY A 102 10.04 1.56 -4.51
C GLY A 102 8.78 0.95 -5.11
N ILE A 103 8.80 -0.35 -5.37
CA ILE A 103 7.64 -1.16 -5.72
C ILE A 103 7.50 -2.24 -4.66
N TRP A 104 6.29 -2.42 -4.14
CA TRP A 104 5.87 -3.64 -3.48
C TRP A 104 5.06 -4.47 -4.47
N LEU A 105 5.62 -5.60 -4.89
CA LEU A 105 4.87 -6.60 -5.65
C LEU A 105 4.04 -7.44 -4.69
N LEU A 106 2.72 -7.42 -4.88
CA LEU A 106 1.81 -8.44 -4.33
C LEU A 106 2.25 -9.84 -4.76
N PRO A 107 1.73 -10.93 -4.15
CA PRO A 107 2.29 -12.27 -4.30
C PRO A 107 2.59 -12.67 -5.74
N ILE A 108 3.85 -13.06 -5.97
CA ILE A 108 4.36 -13.45 -7.28
C ILE A 108 4.65 -14.95 -7.38
N PHE A 109 4.30 -15.74 -6.36
CA PHE A 109 4.58 -17.17 -6.34
C PHE A 109 3.49 -17.97 -7.07
N PRO A 110 3.79 -19.18 -7.55
CA PRO A 110 2.78 -20.14 -8.00
C PRO A 110 1.73 -20.37 -6.91
N SER A 111 0.46 -20.37 -7.33
CA SER A 111 -0.70 -20.45 -6.44
C SER A 111 -1.93 -20.91 -7.23
N GLN A 112 -2.87 -21.55 -6.53
CA GLN A 112 -4.15 -21.97 -7.12
C GLN A 112 -5.15 -20.83 -7.18
N SER A 113 -5.04 -19.85 -6.28
CA SER A 113 -5.90 -18.68 -6.30
C SER A 113 -5.42 -17.63 -7.30
N TYR A 114 -6.32 -16.76 -7.74
CA TYR A 114 -5.93 -15.61 -8.55
C TYR A 114 -5.12 -14.57 -7.74
N HIS A 115 -5.27 -14.55 -6.41
CA HIS A 115 -4.68 -13.55 -5.52
C HIS A 115 -3.28 -13.92 -5.01
N GLY A 116 -2.92 -15.20 -4.99
CA GLY A 116 -1.54 -15.67 -4.84
C GLY A 116 -1.02 -15.91 -3.41
N TYR A 117 -1.87 -15.80 -2.39
CA TYR A 117 -1.43 -15.89 -0.97
C TYR A 117 -1.28 -17.33 -0.47
N ASP A 118 -1.94 -18.29 -1.11
CA ASP A 118 -1.73 -19.72 -0.96
C ASP A 118 -0.54 -20.14 -1.85
N VAL A 119 0.66 -20.14 -1.28
CA VAL A 119 1.91 -20.38 -2.01
C VAL A 119 2.19 -21.87 -2.24
N ASP A 120 2.26 -22.27 -3.50
CA ASP A 120 2.60 -23.64 -3.91
C ASP A 120 4.13 -23.89 -3.93
N ASP A 121 4.93 -22.90 -4.33
CA ASP A 121 6.40 -22.97 -4.42
C ASP A 121 7.06 -21.61 -4.17
N TYR A 122 7.84 -21.52 -3.08
CA TYR A 122 8.53 -20.29 -2.68
C TYR A 122 9.78 -19.95 -3.51
N TYR A 123 10.27 -20.88 -4.34
CA TYR A 123 11.50 -20.71 -5.15
C TYR A 123 11.20 -20.41 -6.63
N ALA A 124 9.93 -20.27 -7.00
CA ALA A 124 9.50 -20.01 -8.36
C ALA A 124 8.67 -18.73 -8.44
N VAL A 125 8.53 -18.20 -9.65
CA VAL A 125 7.52 -17.17 -9.97
C VAL A 125 6.28 -17.83 -10.56
N ASN A 126 5.13 -17.20 -10.39
CA ASN A 126 3.86 -17.67 -10.92
C ASN A 126 3.95 -17.75 -12.46
N PRO A 127 3.67 -18.91 -13.07
CA PRO A 127 3.79 -19.07 -14.52
C PRO A 127 2.86 -18.14 -15.32
N ASP A 128 1.75 -17.68 -14.73
CA ASP A 128 0.87 -16.67 -15.33
C ASP A 128 1.58 -15.30 -15.51
N TYR A 129 2.63 -15.02 -14.75
CA TYR A 129 3.35 -13.73 -14.78
C TYR A 129 4.61 -13.78 -15.65
N GLY A 130 5.00 -14.96 -16.14
CA GLY A 130 6.17 -15.18 -16.98
C GLY A 130 7.21 -16.10 -16.34
N THR A 131 8.46 -15.94 -16.76
CA THR A 131 9.59 -16.78 -16.33
C THR A 131 10.44 -16.07 -15.26
N MET A 132 11.32 -16.83 -14.60
CA MET A 132 12.32 -16.24 -13.70
C MET A 132 13.24 -15.24 -14.43
N GLU A 133 13.57 -15.49 -15.70
CA GLU A 133 14.36 -14.57 -16.53
C GLU A 133 13.62 -13.24 -16.78
N ASP A 134 12.30 -13.30 -16.99
CA ASP A 134 11.46 -12.10 -17.14
C ASP A 134 11.45 -11.28 -15.83
N PHE A 135 11.40 -11.95 -14.68
CA PHE A 135 11.46 -11.31 -13.37
C PHE A 135 12.83 -10.66 -13.11
N GLU A 136 13.93 -11.37 -13.37
CA GLU A 136 15.29 -10.84 -13.23
C GLU A 136 15.54 -9.66 -14.17
N THR A 137 14.99 -9.71 -15.39
CA THR A 137 15.00 -8.58 -16.33
C THR A 137 14.25 -7.37 -15.76
N PHE A 138 13.06 -7.59 -15.20
CA PHE A 138 12.29 -6.54 -14.53
C PHE A 138 13.07 -5.91 -13.38
N LEU A 139 13.69 -6.71 -12.51
CA LEU A 139 14.53 -6.20 -11.40
C LEU A 139 15.70 -5.37 -11.90
N ALA A 140 16.40 -5.82 -12.94
CA ALA A 140 17.52 -5.09 -13.53
C ALA A 140 17.08 -3.75 -14.13
N GLU A 141 15.95 -3.72 -14.83
CA GLU A 141 15.40 -2.49 -15.41
C GLU A 141 14.85 -1.52 -14.36
N ALA A 142 14.25 -2.02 -13.27
CA ALA A 142 13.82 -1.23 -12.14
C ALA A 142 15.01 -0.57 -11.43
N LYS A 143 16.09 -1.33 -11.19
CA LYS A 143 17.32 -0.83 -10.58
C LYS A 143 17.97 0.30 -11.39
N LYS A 144 17.97 0.21 -12.73
CA LYS A 144 18.49 1.29 -13.62
C LYS A 144 17.77 2.63 -13.43
N ARG A 145 16.51 2.60 -12.97
CA ARG A 145 15.68 3.79 -12.70
C ARG A 145 15.71 4.23 -11.23
N GLY A 146 16.48 3.54 -10.39
CA GLY A 146 16.52 3.78 -8.95
C GLY A 146 15.23 3.34 -8.26
N ILE A 147 14.58 2.29 -8.76
CA ILE A 147 13.42 1.68 -8.12
C ILE A 147 13.88 0.44 -7.34
N SER A 148 13.68 0.48 -6.02
CA SER A 148 13.80 -0.70 -5.15
C SER A 148 12.59 -1.60 -5.33
N VAL A 149 12.77 -2.92 -5.33
CA VAL A 149 11.64 -3.87 -5.46
C VAL A 149 11.62 -4.76 -4.24
N ILE A 150 10.54 -4.71 -3.46
CA ILE A 150 10.23 -5.68 -2.42
C ILE A 150 9.13 -6.62 -2.91
N ILE A 151 9.16 -7.86 -2.44
CA ILE A 151 8.14 -8.87 -2.77
C ILE A 151 7.33 -9.24 -1.54
N ASP A 152 6.09 -9.63 -1.76
CA ASP A 152 5.26 -10.27 -0.75
C ASP A 152 5.85 -11.60 -0.30
N MET A 153 5.77 -11.89 0.99
CA MET A 153 6.31 -13.09 1.60
C MET A 153 5.37 -13.64 2.66
N THR A 154 4.68 -14.73 2.31
CA THR A 154 3.77 -15.45 3.20
C THR A 154 4.52 -16.44 4.06
N CYS A 155 4.83 -16.05 5.30
CA CYS A 155 5.46 -16.94 6.26
C CYS A 155 4.44 -17.77 7.04
N ASN A 156 3.22 -17.28 7.29
CA ASN A 156 2.27 -17.94 8.18
C ASN A 156 1.82 -19.33 7.70
N HIS A 157 1.50 -19.46 6.42
CA HIS A 157 0.88 -20.65 5.83
C HIS A 157 1.42 -20.87 4.42
N SER A 158 1.27 -22.10 3.92
CA SER A 158 1.45 -22.42 2.49
C SER A 158 0.11 -22.65 1.83
N SER A 159 0.11 -23.02 0.55
CA SER A 159 -1.00 -23.73 -0.09
C SER A 159 -1.09 -25.18 0.38
N ALA A 160 -2.29 -25.76 0.34
CA ALA A 160 -2.51 -27.20 0.50
C ALA A 160 -1.92 -28.04 -0.67
N TYR A 161 -1.52 -27.40 -1.76
CA TYR A 161 -0.84 -28.01 -2.90
C TYR A 161 0.69 -27.85 -2.82
N ASN A 162 1.19 -27.17 -1.80
CA ASN A 162 2.62 -27.06 -1.55
C ASN A 162 3.23 -28.44 -1.27
N LYS A 163 4.37 -28.74 -1.88
CA LYS A 163 5.07 -30.02 -1.71
C LYS A 163 5.39 -30.34 -0.25
N TRP A 164 5.73 -29.32 0.55
CA TRP A 164 6.00 -29.50 1.98
C TRP A 164 4.75 -29.99 2.71
N PHE A 165 3.58 -29.41 2.44
CA PHE A 165 2.33 -29.86 3.05
C PHE A 165 1.93 -31.26 2.59
N ILE A 166 2.00 -31.53 1.29
CA ILE A 166 1.65 -32.85 0.73
C ILE A 166 2.51 -33.95 1.37
N GLU A 167 3.83 -33.73 1.47
CA GLU A 167 4.73 -34.69 2.10
C GLU A 167 4.55 -34.74 3.63
N SER A 168 4.13 -33.66 4.28
CA SER A 168 3.89 -33.63 5.73
C SER A 168 2.76 -34.56 6.18
N LYS A 169 1.87 -34.97 5.27
CA LYS A 169 0.77 -35.90 5.59
C LYS A 169 1.27 -37.27 6.03
N LYS A 170 2.49 -37.67 5.62
CA LYS A 170 3.10 -38.94 6.04
C LYS A 170 3.79 -38.73 7.39
N PRO A 171 3.42 -39.47 8.47
CA PRO A 171 3.97 -39.25 9.80
C PRO A 171 5.50 -39.43 9.91
N ASP A 172 6.10 -40.21 9.02
CA ASP A 172 7.54 -40.48 8.95
C ASP A 172 8.32 -39.48 8.07
N SER A 173 7.61 -38.56 7.40
CA SER A 173 8.22 -37.54 6.56
C SER A 173 9.00 -36.50 7.40
N PRO A 174 10.16 -36.02 6.93
CA PRO A 174 10.87 -34.92 7.59
C PRO A 174 10.07 -33.61 7.57
N TYR A 175 9.02 -33.51 6.73
CA TYR A 175 8.13 -32.36 6.67
C TYR A 175 6.94 -32.48 7.62
N HIS A 176 6.74 -33.62 8.32
CA HIS A 176 5.56 -33.81 9.16
C HIS A 176 5.43 -32.72 10.22
N THR A 177 6.52 -32.39 10.91
CA THR A 177 6.52 -31.35 11.96
C THR A 177 6.53 -29.92 11.44
N TRP A 178 6.63 -29.72 10.12
CA TRP A 178 6.59 -28.39 9.51
C TRP A 178 5.20 -27.77 9.57
N TYR A 179 4.17 -28.59 9.81
CA TYR A 179 2.80 -28.16 10.03
C TYR A 179 2.32 -28.68 11.38
N ARG A 180 1.28 -28.06 11.93
CA ARG A 180 0.69 -28.50 13.19
C ARG A 180 -0.34 -29.59 12.93
N TRP A 181 0.03 -30.85 13.20
CA TRP A 181 -0.87 -31.99 13.18
C TRP A 181 -1.33 -32.36 14.59
N ILE A 182 -2.64 -32.57 14.76
CA ILE A 182 -3.24 -33.10 16.00
C ILE A 182 -4.25 -34.20 15.65
N THR A 183 -4.77 -34.90 16.66
CA THR A 183 -5.70 -36.02 16.49
C THR A 183 -7.02 -35.79 17.23
N ASP A 184 -8.04 -36.61 16.98
CA ASP A 184 -9.29 -36.60 17.78
C ASP A 184 -9.04 -36.75 19.29
N LEU A 185 -7.98 -37.48 19.65
CA LEU A 185 -7.59 -37.69 21.04
C LEU A 185 -7.14 -36.38 21.70
N ASP A 186 -6.56 -35.44 20.96
CA ASP A 186 -6.10 -34.16 21.50
C ASP A 186 -7.23 -33.23 21.96
N PHE A 187 -8.43 -33.43 21.44
CA PHE A 187 -9.63 -32.72 21.86
C PHE A 187 -10.32 -33.34 23.07
N THR A 188 -10.00 -34.58 23.43
CA THR A 188 -10.80 -35.38 24.35
C THR A 188 -9.93 -36.08 25.39
N GLU A 189 -9.11 -37.02 24.94
CA GLU A 189 -8.37 -37.96 25.79
C GLU A 189 -7.01 -37.44 26.24
N ASN A 190 -6.32 -36.62 25.43
CA ASN A 190 -5.03 -36.03 25.77
C ASN A 190 -5.19 -34.70 26.52
N GLY A 191 -6.18 -34.64 27.43
CA GLY A 191 -6.42 -33.48 28.29
C GLY A 191 -7.24 -32.36 27.66
N GLY A 192 -7.79 -32.54 26.45
CA GLY A 192 -8.67 -31.54 25.81
C GLY A 192 -8.01 -30.18 25.64
N VAL A 193 -6.69 -30.19 25.37
CA VAL A 193 -5.84 -28.99 25.42
C VAL A 193 -6.14 -28.03 24.26
N TYR A 194 -6.69 -28.56 23.17
CA TYR A 194 -7.16 -27.80 22.02
C TYR A 194 -8.69 -27.82 21.93
N ASN A 195 -9.26 -26.75 21.37
CA ASN A 195 -10.69 -26.64 21.15
C ASN A 195 -11.02 -26.94 19.67
N ARG A 196 -11.68 -28.08 19.40
CA ARG A 196 -12.09 -28.47 18.04
C ARG A 196 -12.99 -27.44 17.34
N LYS A 197 -13.79 -26.68 18.10
CA LYS A 197 -14.72 -25.67 17.58
C LYS A 197 -14.11 -24.28 17.53
N GLN A 198 -12.81 -24.15 17.78
CA GLN A 198 -12.10 -22.90 17.75
C GLN A 198 -12.21 -22.26 16.37
N LYS A 199 -12.62 -20.99 16.36
CA LYS A 199 -12.87 -20.24 15.14
C LYS A 199 -11.64 -19.43 14.76
N GLY A 200 -11.27 -19.54 13.48
CA GLY A 200 -10.33 -18.66 12.78
C GLY A 200 -11.07 -17.69 11.88
N LEU A 201 -10.35 -17.12 10.91
CA LEU A 201 -10.88 -16.08 10.02
C LEU A 201 -11.87 -16.62 8.99
N ALA A 202 -11.71 -17.87 8.54
CA ALA A 202 -12.59 -18.51 7.55
C ALA A 202 -13.37 -19.73 8.06
N GLY A 203 -13.54 -19.88 9.37
CA GLY A 203 -14.32 -20.97 9.94
C GLY A 203 -13.63 -21.66 11.11
N ASN A 204 -13.62 -23.00 11.12
CA ASN A 204 -12.87 -23.74 12.14
C ASN A 204 -11.39 -23.75 11.76
N ILE A 205 -10.50 -23.55 12.74
CA ILE A 205 -9.05 -23.63 12.52
C ILE A 205 -8.59 -25.06 12.25
N TRP A 206 -9.12 -26.01 13.03
CA TRP A 206 -8.73 -27.41 12.92
C TRP A 206 -9.53 -28.07 11.81
N THR A 207 -8.85 -28.37 10.71
CA THR A 207 -9.41 -29.04 9.54
C THR A 207 -9.09 -30.52 9.61
N ILE A 208 -10.12 -31.36 9.52
CA ILE A 208 -9.99 -32.81 9.47
C ILE A 208 -9.43 -33.26 8.12
N ASP A 209 -8.40 -34.11 8.13
CA ASP A 209 -7.94 -34.81 6.93
C ASP A 209 -8.58 -36.21 6.87
N LEU A 210 -9.74 -36.28 6.23
CA LEU A 210 -10.50 -37.53 6.05
C LEU A 210 -9.75 -38.59 5.23
N SER A 211 -8.70 -38.19 4.50
CA SER A 211 -7.89 -39.12 3.71
C SER A 211 -6.72 -39.73 4.49
N ASN A 212 -6.47 -39.27 5.71
CA ASN A 212 -5.29 -39.61 6.50
C ASN A 212 -5.64 -40.00 7.94
N PRO A 213 -6.28 -41.16 8.19
CA PRO A 213 -6.51 -41.65 9.54
C PRO A 213 -5.20 -41.98 10.24
N VAL A 214 -5.17 -41.90 11.58
CA VAL A 214 -3.99 -42.26 12.38
C VAL A 214 -3.74 -43.76 12.26
N VAL A 215 -2.49 -44.13 11.99
CA VAL A 215 -2.04 -45.53 11.92
C VAL A 215 -0.98 -45.81 12.98
N ASP A 216 -0.95 -47.05 13.48
CA ASP A 216 0.11 -47.54 14.37
C ASP A 216 1.40 -47.84 13.59
N ALA A 217 2.46 -48.25 14.31
CA ALA A 217 3.76 -48.59 13.72
C ALA A 217 3.71 -49.74 12.69
N ASN A 218 2.63 -50.51 12.64
CA ASN A 218 2.42 -51.60 11.68
C ASN A 218 1.48 -51.17 10.53
N GLY A 219 1.09 -49.89 10.46
CA GLY A 219 0.19 -49.34 9.45
C GLY A 219 -1.28 -49.65 9.69
N LYS A 220 -1.67 -50.13 10.88
CA LYS A 220 -3.07 -50.40 11.21
C LYS A 220 -3.75 -49.15 11.75
N THR A 221 -4.94 -48.83 11.25
CA THR A 221 -5.74 -47.69 11.75
C THR A 221 -5.99 -47.79 13.25
N VAL A 222 -5.66 -46.73 13.97
CA VAL A 222 -5.94 -46.56 15.40
C VAL A 222 -7.42 -46.24 15.57
N LEU A 223 -8.07 -46.92 16.52
CA LEU A 223 -9.48 -46.70 16.84
C LEU A 223 -9.61 -46.04 18.21
N ASP A 224 -10.60 -45.16 18.35
CA ASP A 224 -10.98 -44.57 19.64
C ASP A 224 -11.74 -45.59 20.52
N LYS A 225 -12.12 -45.19 21.74
CA LYS A 225 -12.87 -46.04 22.68
C LYS A 225 -14.26 -46.47 22.18
N SER A 226 -14.80 -45.79 21.18
CA SER A 226 -16.07 -46.13 20.53
C SER A 226 -15.91 -47.04 19.31
N GLY A 227 -14.66 -47.36 18.95
CA GLY A 227 -14.31 -48.18 17.79
C GLY A 227 -14.29 -47.42 16.47
N GLN A 228 -14.32 -46.08 16.49
CA GLN A 228 -14.20 -45.26 15.28
C GLN A 228 -12.73 -44.94 14.96
N PRO A 229 -12.35 -44.80 13.68
CA PRO A 229 -11.00 -44.37 13.32
C PRO A 229 -10.65 -43.02 13.92
N VAL A 230 -9.47 -42.93 14.54
CA VAL A 230 -8.88 -41.66 14.98
C VAL A 230 -8.37 -40.91 13.75
N MET A 231 -8.77 -39.65 13.60
CA MET A 231 -8.42 -38.82 12.44
C MET A 231 -7.37 -37.78 12.78
N ASN A 232 -6.55 -37.45 11.79
CA ASN A 232 -5.62 -36.33 11.83
C ASN A 232 -6.32 -35.01 11.47
N TYR A 233 -5.88 -33.93 12.12
CA TYR A 233 -6.29 -32.57 11.86
C TYR A 233 -5.06 -31.69 11.65
N TYR A 234 -5.17 -30.70 10.79
CA TYR A 234 -4.18 -29.65 10.63
C TYR A 234 -4.79 -28.27 10.91
N ALA A 235 -3.95 -27.32 11.29
CA ALA A 235 -4.36 -25.93 11.46
C ALA A 235 -4.41 -25.19 10.12
N GLY A 236 -5.45 -24.38 9.92
CA GLY A 236 -5.57 -23.44 8.81
C GLY A 236 -6.37 -22.21 9.26
N LEU A 237 -5.68 -21.10 9.53
CA LEU A 237 -6.32 -19.90 10.07
C LEU A 237 -7.22 -19.20 9.03
N PHE A 238 -6.69 -19.10 7.81
CA PHE A 238 -7.25 -18.30 6.72
C PHE A 238 -8.15 -19.09 5.79
N SER A 239 -7.89 -20.39 5.60
CA SER A 239 -8.80 -21.31 4.91
C SER A 239 -8.30 -22.75 5.08
N THR A 240 -9.15 -23.72 4.75
CA THR A 240 -8.73 -25.13 4.68
C THR A 240 -7.68 -25.38 3.58
N ASN A 241 -7.55 -24.48 2.60
CA ASN A 241 -6.54 -24.58 1.54
C ASN A 241 -5.22 -23.88 1.91
N MET A 242 -5.14 -23.29 3.10
CA MET A 242 -3.99 -22.54 3.60
C MET A 242 -3.53 -23.16 4.93
N PRO A 243 -2.87 -24.33 4.91
CA PRO A 243 -2.36 -24.95 6.13
C PRO A 243 -1.23 -24.12 6.74
N ASP A 244 -1.34 -23.88 8.04
CA ASP A 244 -0.42 -23.03 8.81
C ASP A 244 0.88 -23.78 9.13
N PHE A 245 2.00 -23.10 8.92
CA PHE A 245 3.32 -23.61 9.29
C PHE A 245 3.49 -23.67 10.81
N ASN A 246 4.21 -24.68 11.27
CA ASN A 246 4.65 -24.76 12.64
C ASN A 246 5.93 -23.95 12.86
N MET A 247 5.78 -22.68 13.24
CA MET A 247 6.93 -21.80 13.47
C MET A 247 7.78 -22.17 14.69
N ASP A 248 7.35 -23.09 15.56
CA ASP A 248 8.21 -23.64 16.62
C ASP A 248 9.26 -24.63 16.06
N GLU A 249 9.09 -25.15 14.83
CA GLU A 249 10.00 -26.10 14.18
C GLU A 249 11.24 -25.38 13.61
N PRO A 250 12.47 -25.65 14.13
CA PRO A 250 13.68 -25.01 13.62
C PRO A 250 13.95 -25.27 12.14
N ALA A 251 13.54 -26.43 11.60
CA ALA A 251 13.71 -26.72 10.18
C ALA A 251 12.91 -25.78 9.26
N VAL A 252 11.70 -25.38 9.67
CA VAL A 252 10.87 -24.41 8.93
C VAL A 252 11.55 -23.04 8.89
N ARG A 253 12.03 -22.57 10.05
CA ARG A 253 12.74 -21.28 10.13
C ARG A 253 14.03 -21.28 9.29
N ALA A 254 14.77 -22.37 9.34
CA ALA A 254 15.97 -22.55 8.54
C ALA A 254 15.66 -22.55 7.03
N GLU A 255 14.53 -23.12 6.62
CA GLU A 255 14.10 -23.11 5.22
C GLU A 255 13.68 -21.71 4.76
N PHE A 256 12.91 -20.96 5.55
CA PHE A 256 12.55 -19.58 5.21
C PHE A 256 13.79 -18.67 5.08
N LYS A 257 14.83 -18.87 5.89
CA LYS A 257 16.11 -18.17 5.70
C LYS A 257 16.73 -18.44 4.33
N LYS A 258 16.65 -19.69 3.82
CA LYS A 258 17.10 -20.01 2.46
C LYS A 258 16.23 -19.36 1.40
N VAL A 259 14.91 -19.34 1.60
CA VAL A 259 13.96 -18.63 0.71
C VAL A 259 14.31 -17.14 0.64
N PHE A 260 14.51 -16.48 1.79
CA PHE A 260 14.88 -15.06 1.81
C PHE A 260 16.19 -14.83 1.07
N LYS A 261 17.23 -15.62 1.38
CA LYS A 261 18.52 -15.53 0.70
C LYS A 261 18.38 -15.69 -0.82
N PHE A 262 17.60 -16.67 -1.28
CA PHE A 262 17.38 -16.91 -2.71
C PHE A 262 16.85 -15.67 -3.43
N TRP A 263 15.88 -14.96 -2.85
CA TRP A 263 15.31 -13.76 -3.45
C TRP A 263 16.23 -12.54 -3.32
N LEU A 264 16.96 -12.41 -2.20
CA LEU A 264 17.97 -11.37 -2.03
C LEU A 264 19.11 -11.51 -3.05
N ASP A 265 19.59 -12.74 -3.27
CA ASP A 265 20.64 -13.06 -4.26
C ASP A 265 20.20 -12.72 -5.70
N LYS A 266 18.89 -12.71 -5.99
CA LYS A 266 18.32 -12.26 -7.27
C LYS A 266 18.23 -10.75 -7.42
N GLY A 267 18.40 -9.99 -6.34
CA GLY A 267 18.38 -8.52 -6.34
C GLY A 267 17.14 -7.88 -5.72
N VAL A 268 16.25 -8.67 -5.10
CA VAL A 268 15.14 -8.12 -4.29
C VAL A 268 15.70 -7.22 -3.17
N SER A 269 15.00 -6.14 -2.87
CA SER A 269 15.43 -5.07 -1.96
C SER A 269 14.90 -5.23 -0.53
N GLY A 270 14.24 -6.35 -0.23
CA GLY A 270 13.60 -6.66 1.05
C GLY A 270 12.21 -7.27 0.84
N PHE A 271 11.42 -7.35 1.91
CA PHE A 271 10.17 -8.11 1.91
C PHE A 271 9.01 -7.34 2.53
N ARG A 272 7.81 -7.54 1.97
CA ARG A 272 6.56 -7.32 2.71
C ARG A 272 6.16 -8.64 3.34
N PHE A 273 6.09 -8.72 4.66
CA PHE A 273 5.66 -9.94 5.35
C PHE A 273 4.14 -9.95 5.52
N ASP A 274 3.50 -10.91 4.84
CA ASP A 274 2.06 -11.17 4.92
C ASP A 274 1.67 -11.76 6.27
N ALA A 275 0.48 -11.38 6.76
CA ALA A 275 -0.12 -11.91 7.97
C ALA A 275 0.89 -11.97 9.15
N ALA A 276 1.77 -10.97 9.26
CA ALA A 276 2.90 -11.02 10.18
C ALA A 276 2.45 -11.06 11.65
N GLY A 277 1.27 -10.52 11.93
CA GLY A 277 0.60 -10.63 13.23
C GLY A 277 0.12 -12.04 13.60
N HIS A 278 0.11 -12.99 12.66
CA HIS A 278 -0.50 -14.30 12.83
C HIS A 278 0.47 -15.48 12.90
N VAL A 279 1.77 -15.29 12.61
CA VAL A 279 2.80 -16.36 12.65
C VAL A 279 2.84 -17.16 13.96
N TYR A 280 2.32 -16.58 15.05
CA TYR A 280 1.85 -17.33 16.21
C TYR A 280 0.44 -16.87 16.58
N ASN A 281 -0.54 -17.75 16.37
CA ASN A 281 -1.91 -17.47 16.73
C ASN A 281 -2.32 -18.12 18.05
N VAL A 282 -2.97 -17.36 18.95
CA VAL A 282 -3.59 -17.88 20.19
C VAL A 282 -4.58 -19.00 19.90
N ALA A 283 -5.09 -19.02 18.68
CA ALA A 283 -6.10 -19.94 18.23
C ALA A 283 -5.57 -21.35 17.87
N GLU A 284 -4.25 -21.49 17.79
CA GLU A 284 -3.54 -22.72 17.38
C GLU A 284 -2.54 -23.21 18.43
N VAL A 285 -2.46 -22.51 19.55
CA VAL A 285 -1.57 -22.82 20.68
C VAL A 285 -2.39 -23.15 21.92
N LYS A 286 -1.73 -23.75 22.90
CA LYS A 286 -2.34 -24.05 24.19
C LYS A 286 -2.78 -22.75 24.88
N PRO A 287 -3.95 -22.71 25.55
CA PRO A 287 -4.35 -21.57 26.36
C PRO A 287 -3.24 -21.15 27.35
N GLY A 288 -3.00 -19.84 27.45
CA GLY A 288 -1.92 -19.28 28.28
C GLY A 288 -0.54 -19.20 27.60
N SER A 289 -0.42 -19.60 26.32
CA SER A 289 0.81 -19.37 25.56
C SER A 289 0.98 -17.90 25.19
N GLU A 290 2.15 -17.33 25.48
CA GLU A 290 2.53 -15.96 25.12
C GLU A 290 2.89 -15.86 23.63
N THR A 291 1.87 -15.72 22.77
CA THR A 291 2.06 -15.71 21.30
C THR A 291 2.77 -14.47 20.79
N LEU A 292 2.43 -13.30 21.31
CA LEU A 292 3.01 -12.03 20.86
C LEU A 292 4.51 -11.97 21.10
N THR A 293 4.97 -12.40 22.28
CA THR A 293 6.41 -12.46 22.58
C THR A 293 7.12 -13.43 21.65
N LYS A 294 6.55 -14.61 21.40
CA LYS A 294 7.11 -15.56 20.42
C LYS A 294 7.17 -14.99 18.99
N ALA A 295 6.11 -14.30 18.56
CA ALA A 295 6.07 -13.68 17.25
C ALA A 295 7.14 -12.59 17.11
N VAL A 296 7.29 -11.73 18.11
CA VAL A 296 8.36 -10.70 18.13
C VAL A 296 9.75 -11.34 18.07
N GLU A 297 10.03 -12.39 18.86
CA GLU A 297 11.33 -13.06 18.82
C GLU A 297 11.59 -13.78 17.49
N PHE A 298 10.56 -14.40 16.89
CA PHE A 298 10.66 -14.96 15.53
C PHE A 298 11.02 -13.87 14.52
N TRP A 299 10.35 -12.72 14.56
CA TRP A 299 10.61 -11.64 13.62
C TRP A 299 11.97 -10.98 13.83
N LYS A 300 12.46 -10.87 15.07
CA LYS A 300 13.85 -10.51 15.34
C LYS A 300 14.82 -11.46 14.66
N GLU A 301 14.60 -12.77 14.79
CA GLU A 301 15.44 -13.80 14.17
C GLU A 301 15.45 -13.68 12.64
N MET A 302 14.27 -13.56 12.02
CA MET A 302 14.13 -13.50 10.56
C MET A 302 14.74 -12.20 9.99
N ASN A 303 14.41 -11.05 10.58
CA ASN A 303 14.92 -9.76 10.11
C ASN A 303 16.44 -9.62 10.34
N ALA A 304 16.97 -10.11 11.47
CA ALA A 304 18.41 -10.13 11.70
C ALA A 304 19.15 -10.90 10.60
N TYR A 305 18.63 -12.05 10.19
CA TYR A 305 19.20 -12.81 9.08
C TYR A 305 19.11 -12.05 7.75
N VAL A 306 17.96 -11.42 7.44
CA VAL A 306 17.81 -10.62 6.21
C VAL A 306 18.83 -9.47 6.17
N TRP A 307 19.06 -8.78 7.28
CA TRP A 307 20.04 -7.69 7.35
C TRP A 307 21.50 -8.14 7.41
N GLU A 308 21.78 -9.37 7.88
CA GLU A 308 23.09 -9.99 7.74
C GLU A 308 23.41 -10.26 6.26
N GLU A 309 22.44 -10.77 5.49
CA GLU A 309 22.59 -11.03 4.05
C GLU A 309 22.60 -9.72 3.23
N LYS A 310 21.76 -8.75 3.60
CA LYS A 310 21.64 -7.46 2.92
C LYS A 310 21.30 -6.32 3.91
N PRO A 311 22.29 -5.57 4.39
CA PRO A 311 22.10 -4.54 5.42
C PRO A 311 21.11 -3.43 5.07
N GLU A 312 20.96 -3.12 3.77
CA GLU A 312 20.05 -2.09 3.26
C GLU A 312 18.64 -2.61 2.95
N ALA A 313 18.36 -3.90 3.18
CA ALA A 313 17.07 -4.48 2.89
C ALA A 313 15.95 -3.81 3.70
N TYR A 314 14.88 -3.41 3.02
CA TYR A 314 13.71 -2.81 3.64
C TYR A 314 12.62 -3.84 3.86
N ASN A 315 12.27 -4.07 5.12
CA ASN A 315 11.22 -5.00 5.50
C ASN A 315 10.04 -4.27 6.14
N VAL A 316 8.84 -4.54 5.65
CA VAL A 316 7.58 -4.01 6.18
C VAL A 316 6.63 -5.15 6.48
N ALA A 317 5.85 -5.03 7.54
CA ALA A 317 4.99 -6.10 7.99
C ALA A 317 3.50 -5.71 8.04
N GLU A 318 2.68 -6.69 7.69
CA GLU A 318 1.25 -6.65 7.93
C GLU A 318 0.94 -7.06 9.36
N VAL A 319 0.82 -6.05 10.23
CA VAL A 319 0.30 -6.20 11.59
C VAL A 319 -0.96 -5.36 11.70
N TRP A 320 -2.07 -5.92 11.22
CA TRP A 320 -3.38 -5.26 11.27
C TRP A 320 -4.02 -5.39 12.66
N GLU A 321 -3.38 -4.75 13.62
CA GLU A 321 -3.74 -4.74 15.04
C GLU A 321 -3.80 -3.30 15.57
N PRO A 322 -4.47 -3.05 16.71
CA PRO A 322 -4.42 -1.74 17.37
C PRO A 322 -2.99 -1.27 17.63
N THR A 323 -2.76 0.05 17.61
CA THR A 323 -1.44 0.69 17.72
C THR A 323 -0.56 0.11 18.84
N ALA A 324 -1.12 -0.18 20.01
CA ALA A 324 -0.36 -0.74 21.12
C ALA A 324 0.26 -2.12 20.83
N THR A 325 -0.47 -2.98 20.14
CA THR A 325 0.02 -4.30 19.71
C THR A 325 0.99 -4.15 18.55
N ARG A 326 0.63 -3.35 17.53
CA ARG A 326 1.49 -3.04 16.39
C ARG A 326 2.85 -2.45 16.81
N ALA A 327 2.86 -1.57 17.81
CA ALA A 327 4.09 -1.01 18.36
C ALA A 327 5.02 -2.07 18.98
N ARG A 328 4.48 -3.10 19.63
CA ARG A 328 5.29 -4.20 20.19
C ARG A 328 5.97 -5.01 19.09
N TYR A 329 5.31 -5.19 17.94
CA TYR A 329 5.91 -5.86 16.79
C TYR A 329 7.12 -5.10 16.22
N MET A 330 7.20 -3.77 16.38
CA MET A 330 8.39 -3.00 16.01
C MET A 330 9.66 -3.50 16.72
N GLY A 331 9.54 -4.15 17.89
CA GLY A 331 10.69 -4.77 18.56
C GLY A 331 11.38 -5.88 17.75
N GLY A 332 10.73 -6.43 16.72
CA GLY A 332 11.30 -7.38 15.77
C GLY A 332 11.14 -6.98 14.31
N MET A 333 10.60 -5.78 14.03
CA MET A 333 10.32 -5.27 12.69
C MET A 333 10.89 -3.86 12.53
N GLN A 334 11.40 -3.56 11.34
CA GLN A 334 11.80 -2.19 10.99
C GLN A 334 10.58 -1.30 10.68
N SER A 335 9.56 -1.87 10.03
CA SER A 335 8.38 -1.14 9.59
C SER A 335 7.11 -1.97 9.70
N ASN A 336 6.00 -1.32 10.02
CA ASN A 336 4.66 -1.90 10.04
C ASN A 336 3.70 -0.97 9.29
N PHE A 337 2.77 -1.53 8.53
CA PHE A 337 1.71 -0.76 7.88
C PHE A 337 0.83 0.00 8.88
N HIS A 338 0.59 1.27 8.59
CA HIS A 338 -0.23 2.15 9.42
C HIS A 338 -1.70 2.13 8.97
N PHE A 339 -2.39 1.03 9.27
CA PHE A 339 -3.76 0.75 8.80
C PHE A 339 -4.81 1.82 9.15
N ASP A 340 -4.63 2.53 10.26
CA ASP A 340 -5.62 3.46 10.78
C ASP A 340 -5.79 4.72 9.91
N LEU A 341 -4.74 5.11 9.17
CA LEU A 341 -4.73 6.34 8.37
C LEU A 341 -5.76 6.34 7.24
N GLY A 342 -5.98 5.19 6.61
CA GLY A 342 -6.98 5.03 5.55
C GLY A 342 -8.42 5.32 5.99
N THR A 343 -8.69 5.26 7.29
CA THR A 343 -9.98 5.67 7.87
C THR A 343 -9.90 7.05 8.52
N LEU A 344 -8.83 7.34 9.25
CA LEU A 344 -8.65 8.57 10.01
C LEU A 344 -8.62 9.81 9.10
N ILE A 345 -7.82 9.79 8.03
CA ILE A 345 -7.66 10.93 7.12
C ILE A 345 -8.99 11.27 6.42
N PRO A 346 -9.70 10.33 5.77
CA PRO A 346 -11.01 10.63 5.19
C PRO A 346 -12.03 11.11 6.23
N ASN A 347 -12.00 10.59 7.45
CA ASN A 347 -12.90 11.03 8.52
C ASN A 347 -12.64 12.49 8.92
N ILE A 348 -11.38 12.89 9.10
CA ILE A 348 -10.99 14.28 9.40
C ILE A 348 -11.55 15.21 8.30
N ILE A 349 -11.24 14.92 7.04
CA ILE A 349 -11.64 15.73 5.89
C ILE A 349 -13.17 15.81 5.76
N ASN A 350 -13.86 14.68 5.87
CA ASN A 350 -15.31 14.62 5.71
C ASN A 350 -16.07 15.27 6.87
N ASN A 351 -15.59 15.11 8.09
CA ASN A 351 -16.19 15.72 9.27
C ASN A 351 -15.98 17.24 9.24
N GLN A 352 -14.80 17.71 8.86
CA GLN A 352 -14.57 19.15 8.73
C GLN A 352 -15.45 19.77 7.63
N GLU A 353 -15.63 19.11 6.49
CA GLU A 353 -16.56 19.58 5.45
C GLU A 353 -18.00 19.71 5.98
N ILE A 354 -18.44 18.78 6.85
CA ILE A 354 -19.76 18.84 7.48
C ILE A 354 -19.85 20.03 8.44
N ASN A 355 -18.81 20.26 9.24
CA ASN A 355 -18.75 21.37 10.20
C ASN A 355 -18.78 22.72 9.48
N ASP A 356 -18.01 22.87 8.41
CA ASP A 356 -18.01 24.06 7.55
C ASP A 356 -19.40 24.34 6.96
N LYS A 357 -20.07 23.32 6.40
CA LYS A 357 -21.42 23.47 5.84
C LYS A 357 -22.47 23.87 6.88
N LYS A 358 -22.24 23.53 8.15
CA LYS A 358 -23.10 23.91 9.28
C LYS A 358 -22.73 25.28 9.87
N ASN A 359 -21.69 25.95 9.35
CA ASN A 359 -21.10 27.14 9.95
C ASN A 359 -20.82 26.95 11.45
N GLN A 360 -20.31 25.77 11.82
CA GLN A 360 -19.96 25.54 13.23
C GLN A 360 -18.88 26.55 13.65
N PRO A 361 -19.05 27.20 14.82
CA PRO A 361 -18.00 28.06 15.35
C PRO A 361 -16.73 27.24 15.58
N GLU A 362 -15.58 27.89 15.41
CA GLU A 362 -14.30 27.26 15.74
C GLU A 362 -14.26 26.90 17.22
N ASP A 363 -13.58 25.80 17.54
CA ASP A 363 -13.45 25.34 18.91
C ASP A 363 -12.71 26.39 19.74
N MET A 364 -13.33 26.83 20.82
CA MET A 364 -12.72 27.81 21.72
C MET A 364 -11.61 27.19 22.57
N ASP A 365 -11.62 25.86 22.72
CA ASP A 365 -10.57 25.11 23.39
C ASP A 365 -9.44 24.77 22.40
N LYS A 366 -8.42 25.64 22.36
CA LYS A 366 -7.23 25.42 21.52
C LYS A 366 -6.46 24.16 21.87
N SER A 367 -6.74 23.50 23.01
CA SER A 367 -6.12 22.21 23.34
C SER A 367 -6.60 21.06 22.46
N SER A 368 -7.67 21.23 21.68
CA SER A 368 -8.14 20.26 20.69
C SER A 368 -7.48 20.42 19.32
N TYR A 369 -6.83 21.56 19.05
CA TYR A 369 -6.23 21.86 17.75
C TYR A 369 -5.12 20.86 17.40
N ASN A 370 -4.86 20.71 16.10
CA ASN A 370 -3.77 19.88 15.59
C ASN A 370 -3.86 18.41 16.08
N GLY A 371 -5.09 17.88 16.11
CA GLY A 371 -5.38 16.58 16.71
C GLY A 371 -4.76 15.42 15.93
N PHE A 372 -4.71 15.53 14.60
CA PHE A 372 -4.09 14.52 13.75
C PHE A 372 -2.58 14.42 14.01
N ALA A 373 -1.87 15.54 13.97
CA ALA A 373 -0.42 15.54 14.20
C ALA A 373 -0.06 15.03 15.60
N ARG A 374 -0.82 15.41 16.63
CA ARG A 374 -0.62 14.91 18.00
C ARG A 374 -0.90 13.41 18.13
N SER A 375 -1.91 12.90 17.42
CA SER A 375 -2.16 11.46 17.35
C SER A 375 -0.95 10.74 16.77
N LEU A 376 -0.47 11.17 15.60
CA LEU A 376 0.72 10.59 14.95
C LEU A 376 1.93 10.57 15.88
N ALA A 377 2.26 11.70 16.51
CA ALA A 377 3.39 11.77 17.43
C ALA A 377 3.23 10.84 18.65
N GLY A 378 2.00 10.64 19.14
CA GLY A 378 1.70 9.66 20.17
C GLY A 378 2.02 8.24 19.71
N GLU A 379 1.60 7.85 18.51
CA GLU A 379 1.87 6.52 17.94
C GLU A 379 3.36 6.31 17.68
N TYR A 380 4.03 7.31 17.10
CA TYR A 380 5.47 7.31 16.83
C TYR A 380 6.31 7.19 18.10
N ALA A 381 5.91 7.84 19.20
CA ALA A 381 6.54 7.63 20.50
C ALA A 381 6.37 6.18 21.00
N MET A 382 5.26 5.51 20.68
CA MET A 382 5.09 4.08 21.01
C MET A 382 6.00 3.19 20.17
N TYR A 383 6.17 3.48 18.88
CA TYR A 383 7.09 2.76 17.99
C TYR A 383 8.54 2.93 18.46
N ALA A 384 8.96 4.17 18.70
CA ALA A 384 10.31 4.52 19.17
C ALA A 384 10.72 3.78 20.46
N ARG A 385 9.77 3.55 21.38
CA ARG A 385 10.02 2.79 22.62
C ARG A 385 10.36 1.32 22.38
N ASN A 386 9.89 0.73 21.28
CA ASN A 386 10.15 -0.66 20.92
C ASN A 386 11.29 -0.81 19.92
N ASN A 387 11.47 0.18 19.02
CA ASN A 387 12.57 0.25 18.07
C ASN A 387 12.86 1.73 17.76
N PRO A 388 14.01 2.31 18.17
CA PRO A 388 14.32 3.72 17.92
C PRO A 388 14.57 4.03 16.43
N ASP A 389 14.89 3.01 15.63
CA ASP A 389 15.17 3.11 14.20
C ASP A 389 13.97 2.70 13.34
N TYR A 390 12.76 2.67 13.92
CA TYR A 390 11.54 2.34 13.19
C TYR A 390 11.33 3.26 11.98
N ILE A 391 10.64 2.72 10.99
CA ILE A 391 10.15 3.43 9.81
C ILE A 391 8.64 3.22 9.78
N ASP A 392 7.84 4.30 9.79
CA ASP A 392 6.39 4.18 9.59
C ASP A 392 6.08 3.83 8.12
N ALA A 393 4.99 3.11 7.88
CA ALA A 393 4.52 2.80 6.52
C ALA A 393 3.08 3.31 6.31
N PRO A 394 2.90 4.63 6.10
CA PRO A 394 1.58 5.23 5.92
C PRO A 394 0.98 4.89 4.55
N PHE A 395 -0.33 4.65 4.52
CA PHE A 395 -1.08 4.40 3.28
C PHE A 395 -2.58 4.67 3.49
N LEU A 396 -3.33 4.84 2.40
CA LEU A 396 -4.78 5.07 2.47
C LEU A 396 -5.62 3.82 2.18
N SER A 397 -5.14 2.95 1.27
CA SER A 397 -5.79 1.67 0.96
C SER A 397 -4.78 0.71 0.33
N ASN A 398 -5.05 -0.58 0.42
CA ASN A 398 -4.29 -1.64 -0.25
C ASN A 398 -5.26 -2.61 -0.96
N HIS A 399 -4.79 -3.81 -1.29
CA HIS A 399 -5.58 -4.80 -2.01
C HIS A 399 -6.72 -5.45 -1.19
N ASP A 400 -6.68 -5.39 0.15
CA ASP A 400 -7.72 -5.93 1.03
C ASP A 400 -8.79 -4.89 1.37
N GLN A 401 -8.51 -3.61 1.11
CA GLN A 401 -9.39 -2.49 1.44
C GLN A 401 -10.08 -1.93 0.18
N PRO A 402 -11.35 -1.48 0.30
CA PRO A 402 -11.95 -0.68 -0.77
C PRO A 402 -11.08 0.53 -1.09
N ARG A 403 -11.05 0.94 -2.36
CA ARG A 403 -10.21 2.06 -2.80
C ARG A 403 -10.57 3.35 -2.06
N SER A 404 -9.53 4.07 -1.61
CA SER A 404 -9.61 5.29 -0.81
C SER A 404 -10.50 6.39 -1.43
N SER A 405 -10.59 6.45 -2.76
CA SER A 405 -11.46 7.37 -3.51
C SER A 405 -12.93 7.32 -3.07
N ALA A 406 -13.44 6.14 -2.68
CA ALA A 406 -14.81 5.98 -2.21
C ALA A 406 -15.03 6.67 -0.86
N ALA A 407 -14.12 6.48 0.11
CA ALA A 407 -14.16 7.14 1.41
C ALA A 407 -14.07 8.68 1.30
N LEU A 408 -13.36 9.17 0.27
CA LEU A 408 -13.21 10.59 -0.05
C LEU A 408 -14.32 11.12 -0.99
N ARG A 409 -15.41 10.35 -1.16
CA ARG A 409 -16.61 10.70 -1.94
C ARG A 409 -16.31 11.05 -3.40
N ASN A 410 -15.25 10.48 -3.97
CA ASN A 410 -14.76 10.74 -5.32
C ASN A 410 -14.52 12.24 -5.61
N ASN A 411 -14.21 13.03 -4.58
CA ASN A 411 -13.98 14.46 -4.72
C ASN A 411 -12.47 14.73 -4.94
N PRO A 412 -12.07 15.32 -6.09
CA PRO A 412 -10.66 15.53 -6.40
C PRO A 412 -9.90 16.35 -5.35
N ALA A 413 -10.49 17.40 -4.77
CA ALA A 413 -9.82 18.21 -3.75
C ALA A 413 -9.53 17.40 -2.48
N LYS A 414 -10.48 16.56 -2.06
CA LYS A 414 -10.30 15.66 -0.91
C LYS A 414 -9.24 14.59 -1.17
N ILE A 415 -9.21 14.04 -2.38
CA ILE A 415 -8.22 13.02 -2.77
C ILE A 415 -6.81 13.62 -2.76
N LYS A 416 -6.64 14.82 -3.29
CA LYS A 416 -5.36 15.54 -3.29
C LYS A 416 -4.89 15.87 -1.86
N LEU A 417 -5.77 16.43 -1.03
CA LEU A 417 -5.45 16.72 0.37
C LEU A 417 -5.09 15.45 1.15
N ALA A 418 -5.87 14.37 0.99
CA ALA A 418 -5.59 13.11 1.66
C ALA A 418 -4.21 12.55 1.26
N ALA A 419 -3.86 12.64 -0.03
CA ALA A 419 -2.54 12.25 -0.54
C ALA A 419 -1.42 13.01 0.17
N ASP A 420 -1.55 14.33 0.27
CA ASP A 420 -0.56 15.17 0.94
C ASP A 420 -0.39 14.78 2.41
N MET A 421 -1.50 14.56 3.12
CA MET A 421 -1.48 14.28 4.57
C MET A 421 -0.69 13.02 4.93
N TYR A 422 -0.73 11.96 4.10
CA TYR A 422 0.00 10.72 4.41
C TYR A 422 1.38 10.65 3.72
N ILE A 423 1.54 11.24 2.53
CA ILE A 423 2.83 11.22 1.82
C ILE A 423 3.84 12.11 2.53
N LEU A 424 3.40 13.26 3.07
CA LEU A 424 4.25 14.22 3.80
C LEU A 424 4.39 13.89 5.30
N ALA A 425 3.76 12.81 5.77
CA ALA A 425 3.99 12.26 7.11
C ALA A 425 5.35 11.54 7.20
N GLU A 426 5.72 11.13 8.41
CA GLU A 426 6.94 10.37 8.68
C GLU A 426 6.94 9.00 7.99
N GLY A 427 8.13 8.52 7.60
CA GLY A 427 8.31 7.17 7.07
C GLY A 427 8.13 7.06 5.55
N VAL A 428 7.87 5.83 5.09
CA VAL A 428 7.82 5.45 3.67
C VAL A 428 6.37 5.19 3.26
N PRO A 429 5.70 6.14 2.59
CA PRO A 429 4.32 5.96 2.14
C PRO A 429 4.17 4.92 1.04
N PHE A 430 3.02 4.22 1.04
CA PHE A 430 2.63 3.25 0.02
C PHE A 430 1.38 3.71 -0.74
N ILE A 431 1.51 3.86 -2.06
CA ILE A 431 0.41 4.17 -2.98
C ILE A 431 -0.07 2.86 -3.60
N TYR A 432 -1.36 2.51 -3.47
CA TYR A 432 -1.92 1.35 -4.15
C TYR A 432 -2.28 1.68 -5.60
N TYR A 433 -1.91 0.80 -6.55
CA TYR A 433 -2.01 1.13 -7.97
C TYR A 433 -3.39 1.62 -8.38
N GLY A 434 -3.45 2.76 -9.07
CA GLY A 434 -4.70 3.40 -9.48
C GLY A 434 -5.26 4.40 -8.48
N GLU A 435 -4.72 4.50 -7.26
CA GLU A 435 -5.05 5.58 -6.32
C GLU A 435 -4.75 6.96 -6.92
N GLU A 436 -3.62 7.08 -7.62
CA GLU A 436 -3.12 8.30 -8.28
C GLU A 436 -4.01 8.77 -9.45
N ILE A 437 -4.94 7.93 -9.92
CA ILE A 437 -5.96 8.32 -10.91
C ILE A 437 -7.38 8.18 -10.36
N ALA A 438 -7.53 7.99 -9.05
CA ALA A 438 -8.82 7.80 -8.36
C ALA A 438 -9.66 6.63 -8.90
N MET A 439 -9.02 5.48 -9.15
CA MET A 439 -9.73 4.22 -9.41
C MET A 439 -10.69 3.89 -8.27
N LYS A 440 -11.72 3.09 -8.61
CA LYS A 440 -12.86 2.76 -7.75
C LYS A 440 -13.01 1.25 -7.63
N SER A 441 -13.65 0.80 -6.55
CA SER A 441 -13.92 -0.61 -6.28
C SER A 441 -15.28 -0.79 -5.61
N GLY A 442 -15.76 -2.03 -5.59
CA GLY A 442 -16.80 -2.49 -4.68
C GLY A 442 -16.20 -2.98 -3.35
N ALA A 443 -16.99 -3.77 -2.62
CA ALA A 443 -16.59 -4.39 -1.36
C ALA A 443 -15.90 -5.76 -1.57
N ASP A 444 -16.28 -6.48 -2.62
CA ASP A 444 -15.76 -7.82 -2.92
C ASP A 444 -14.31 -7.77 -3.39
N ASP A 445 -13.51 -8.78 -3.03
CA ASP A 445 -12.06 -8.79 -3.29
C ASP A 445 -11.68 -8.56 -4.77
N PRO A 446 -12.26 -9.26 -5.76
CA PRO A 446 -11.90 -9.05 -7.17
C PRO A 446 -12.09 -7.60 -7.64
N THR A 447 -13.05 -6.89 -7.07
CA THR A 447 -13.37 -5.50 -7.45
C THR A 447 -12.32 -4.49 -6.99
N LYS A 448 -11.50 -4.84 -5.98
CA LYS A 448 -10.37 -4.03 -5.49
C LYS A 448 -9.13 -4.19 -6.37
N ARG A 449 -9.11 -5.25 -7.18
CA ARG A 449 -7.97 -5.71 -7.99
C ARG A 449 -8.22 -5.56 -9.49
N THR A 450 -9.16 -4.71 -9.93
CA THR A 450 -9.48 -4.51 -11.34
C THR A 450 -8.27 -3.98 -12.16
N PRO A 451 -8.16 -4.29 -13.45
CA PRO A 451 -7.14 -3.78 -14.36
C PRO A 451 -6.89 -2.26 -14.25
N MET A 452 -5.62 -1.86 -14.33
CA MET A 452 -5.20 -0.45 -14.35
C MET A 452 -5.77 0.28 -15.58
N VAL A 453 -6.24 1.52 -15.37
CA VAL A 453 -6.92 2.31 -16.43
C VAL A 453 -5.92 3.22 -17.14
N TRP A 454 -5.16 2.65 -18.07
CA TRP A 454 -4.14 3.38 -18.82
C TRP A 454 -4.68 4.33 -19.90
N LYS A 455 -5.67 3.87 -20.67
CA LYS A 455 -6.28 4.60 -21.81
C LYS A 455 -7.80 4.38 -21.81
N PRO A 456 -8.55 5.12 -22.63
CA PRO A 456 -9.97 4.85 -22.84
C PRO A 456 -10.23 3.37 -23.22
N ALA A 457 -11.37 2.84 -22.79
CA ALA A 457 -11.73 1.44 -22.97
C ALA A 457 -11.55 0.96 -24.44
N GLY A 458 -10.88 -0.17 -24.62
CA GLY A 458 -10.57 -0.76 -25.93
C GLY A 458 -9.47 -0.05 -26.72
N LYS A 459 -8.75 0.90 -26.12
CA LYS A 459 -7.62 1.62 -26.77
C LYS A 459 -6.24 1.23 -26.25
N ASP A 460 -6.16 0.44 -25.18
CA ASP A 460 -4.89 -0.12 -24.72
C ASP A 460 -4.82 -1.62 -25.00
N LYS A 461 -3.72 -2.04 -25.63
CA LYS A 461 -3.42 -3.46 -25.83
C LYS A 461 -2.76 -4.09 -24.61
N LEU A 462 -2.32 -3.28 -23.65
CA LEU A 462 -1.69 -3.72 -22.40
C LEU A 462 -2.71 -3.89 -21.26
N THR A 463 -4.01 -3.70 -21.49
CA THR A 463 -5.03 -3.85 -20.43
C THR A 463 -5.34 -5.34 -20.21
N PRO A 464 -5.08 -5.89 -19.00
CA PRO A 464 -5.50 -7.24 -18.66
C PRO A 464 -7.03 -7.40 -18.69
N THR A 465 -7.52 -8.63 -18.89
CA THR A 465 -8.95 -8.98 -19.02
C THR A 465 -9.38 -10.14 -18.13
N TRP A 466 -8.49 -10.66 -17.28
CA TRP A 466 -8.68 -11.86 -16.45
C TRP A 466 -9.93 -11.85 -15.55
N CYS A 467 -10.42 -10.68 -15.14
CA CYS A 467 -11.53 -10.53 -14.20
C CYS A 467 -12.87 -10.10 -14.85
N ASP A 468 -12.95 -9.96 -16.17
CA ASP A 468 -14.14 -9.46 -16.87
C ASP A 468 -14.97 -10.57 -17.55
N SER A 469 -14.85 -11.81 -17.07
CA SER A 469 -15.67 -12.94 -17.49
C SER A 469 -15.79 -14.03 -16.41
N GLY A 470 -16.61 -15.04 -16.68
CA GLY A 470 -16.69 -16.27 -15.87
C GLY A 470 -17.14 -16.02 -14.43
N ALA A 471 -16.39 -16.59 -13.48
CA ALA A 471 -16.71 -16.59 -12.05
C ALA A 471 -16.72 -15.19 -11.40
N TYR A 472 -16.09 -14.20 -12.03
CA TYR A 472 -15.95 -12.84 -11.49
C TYR A 472 -16.99 -11.87 -12.06
N GLY A 473 -17.62 -12.18 -13.19
CA GLY A 473 -18.54 -11.25 -13.88
C GLY A 473 -17.79 -10.13 -14.59
N ASN A 474 -18.33 -8.90 -14.57
CA ASN A 474 -17.72 -7.71 -15.18
C ASN A 474 -17.35 -6.71 -14.07
N VAL A 475 -16.28 -6.99 -13.33
CA VAL A 475 -15.88 -6.14 -12.20
C VAL A 475 -15.20 -4.85 -12.65
N SER A 476 -14.67 -4.75 -13.87
CA SER A 476 -14.13 -3.49 -14.39
C SER A 476 -15.18 -2.38 -14.54
N VAL A 477 -16.48 -2.70 -14.41
CA VAL A 477 -17.58 -1.72 -14.42
C VAL A 477 -17.39 -0.58 -13.40
N TYR A 478 -16.76 -0.83 -12.26
CA TYR A 478 -16.49 0.19 -11.24
C TYR A 478 -15.63 1.33 -11.78
N ASN A 479 -14.76 1.05 -12.75
CA ASN A 479 -13.82 2.00 -13.33
C ASN A 479 -14.25 2.56 -14.68
N LYS A 480 -15.49 2.30 -15.14
CA LYS A 480 -16.03 2.83 -16.40
C LYS A 480 -16.00 4.37 -16.48
N LYS A 481 -16.08 5.04 -15.34
CA LYS A 481 -16.05 6.51 -15.21
C LYS A 481 -14.72 7.04 -14.65
N THR A 482 -13.72 6.20 -14.51
CA THR A 482 -12.38 6.64 -14.07
C THR A 482 -11.71 7.31 -15.26
N VAL A 483 -11.17 8.51 -15.05
CA VAL A 483 -10.43 9.24 -16.08
C VAL A 483 -9.07 8.54 -16.25
N PRO A 484 -8.72 8.03 -17.44
CA PRO A 484 -7.52 7.24 -17.66
C PRO A 484 -6.23 8.05 -17.47
N VAL A 485 -5.11 7.36 -17.23
CA VAL A 485 -3.76 7.95 -17.17
C VAL A 485 -3.51 8.87 -18.36
N SER A 486 -3.74 8.38 -19.59
CA SER A 486 -3.48 9.13 -20.82
C SER A 486 -4.23 10.45 -20.95
N GLU A 487 -5.33 10.64 -20.21
CA GLU A 487 -6.07 11.91 -20.17
C GLU A 487 -5.58 12.79 -19.02
N GLN A 488 -5.40 12.23 -17.81
CA GLN A 488 -4.94 12.99 -16.65
C GLN A 488 -3.52 13.56 -16.81
N GLU A 489 -2.64 12.89 -17.57
CA GLU A 489 -1.29 13.40 -17.87
C GLU A 489 -1.31 14.77 -18.57
N ASN A 490 -2.36 15.06 -19.34
CA ASN A 490 -2.49 16.30 -20.10
C ASN A 490 -3.21 17.43 -19.33
N ASP A 491 -3.76 17.14 -18.16
CA ASP A 491 -4.44 18.10 -17.30
C ASP A 491 -3.52 18.48 -16.13
N PRO A 492 -2.94 19.70 -16.11
CA PRO A 492 -2.05 20.15 -15.03
C PRO A 492 -2.69 20.07 -13.63
N ASP A 493 -4.03 20.17 -13.56
CA ASP A 493 -4.80 20.13 -12.33
C ASP A 493 -5.36 18.73 -12.03
N SER A 494 -4.90 17.68 -12.72
CA SER A 494 -5.35 16.31 -12.47
C SER A 494 -4.90 15.77 -11.11
N ILE A 495 -5.52 14.67 -10.67
CA ILE A 495 -5.09 13.94 -9.47
C ILE A 495 -3.70 13.35 -9.74
N LEU A 496 -3.48 12.78 -10.93
CA LEU A 496 -2.18 12.23 -11.30
C LEU A 496 -1.04 13.25 -11.20
N ASN A 497 -1.21 14.44 -11.78
CA ASN A 497 -0.18 15.47 -11.73
C ASN A 497 0.03 16.02 -10.32
N HIS A 498 -1.00 15.99 -9.46
CA HIS A 498 -0.84 16.27 -8.03
C HIS A 498 0.03 15.23 -7.32
N TYR A 499 -0.21 13.93 -7.53
CA TYR A 499 0.62 12.86 -6.99
C TYR A 499 2.08 12.98 -7.46
N LYS A 500 2.30 13.24 -8.76
CA LYS A 500 3.64 13.50 -9.31
C LYS A 500 4.40 14.60 -8.58
N ARG A 501 3.70 15.68 -8.19
CA ARG A 501 4.29 16.83 -7.46
C ARG A 501 4.65 16.46 -6.03
N VAL A 502 3.72 15.89 -5.26
CA VAL A 502 3.96 15.60 -3.84
C VAL A 502 5.02 14.52 -3.64
N ILE A 503 5.10 13.52 -4.52
CA ILE A 503 6.14 12.48 -4.49
C ILE A 503 7.53 13.08 -4.74
N ARG A 504 7.63 13.98 -5.72
CA ARG A 504 8.87 14.72 -6.03
C ARG A 504 9.36 15.53 -4.83
N VAL A 505 8.44 16.23 -4.15
CA VAL A 505 8.78 16.98 -2.93
C VAL A 505 9.22 16.04 -1.80
N LYS A 506 8.46 14.97 -1.52
CA LYS A 506 8.80 13.97 -0.51
C LYS A 506 10.19 13.37 -0.73
N THR A 507 10.59 13.16 -1.98
CA THR A 507 11.87 12.50 -2.33
C THR A 507 13.05 13.47 -2.53
N ALA A 508 12.81 14.78 -2.66
CA ALA A 508 13.85 15.80 -2.84
C ALA A 508 14.38 16.41 -1.51
N HIS A 509 13.61 16.27 -0.43
CA HIS A 509 13.85 16.93 0.85
C HIS A 509 14.17 15.92 1.97
N PRO A 510 15.44 15.82 2.43
CA PRO A 510 15.85 14.95 3.54
C PRO A 510 14.93 14.96 4.76
N ALA A 511 14.44 16.13 5.17
CA ALA A 511 13.52 16.24 6.29
C ALA A 511 12.26 15.39 6.06
N LEU A 512 11.75 15.35 4.82
CA LEU A 512 10.48 14.69 4.51
C LEU A 512 10.61 13.17 4.40
N TYR A 513 11.69 12.62 3.85
CA TYR A 513 11.81 11.16 3.66
C TYR A 513 12.56 10.40 4.77
N LYS A 514 13.29 11.10 5.66
CA LYS A 514 13.98 10.45 6.79
C LYS A 514 13.93 11.24 8.11
N GLY A 515 13.31 12.42 8.13
CA GLY A 515 13.15 13.20 9.35
C GLY A 515 12.08 12.63 10.27
N ARG A 516 12.06 13.13 11.51
CA ARG A 516 11.08 12.79 12.54
C ARG A 516 10.03 13.88 12.69
N LEU A 517 8.79 13.47 12.92
CA LEU A 517 7.64 14.37 13.08
C LEU A 517 7.55 14.92 14.50
N THR A 518 7.44 16.25 14.61
CA THR A 518 7.08 16.95 15.85
C THR A 518 5.85 17.82 15.61
N PRO A 519 4.73 17.63 16.33
CA PRO A 519 3.53 18.44 16.15
C PRO A 519 3.80 19.90 16.52
N VAL A 520 3.40 20.82 15.64
CA VAL A 520 3.51 22.26 15.89
C VAL A 520 2.17 22.89 15.54
N PRO A 521 1.29 23.16 16.53
CA PRO A 521 -0.03 23.69 16.26
C PRO A 521 0.03 25.14 15.75
N CYS A 522 -0.80 25.43 14.75
CA CYS A 522 -1.11 26.79 14.33
C CYS A 522 -2.32 27.33 15.10
N ASP A 523 -2.52 28.64 15.12
CA ASP A 523 -3.69 29.27 15.76
C ASP A 523 -4.97 29.11 14.92
N SER A 524 -5.35 27.86 14.61
CA SER A 524 -6.55 27.52 13.86
C SER A 524 -6.99 26.08 14.11
N ALA A 525 -8.31 25.88 14.29
CA ALA A 525 -8.92 24.57 14.52
C ALA A 525 -8.92 23.65 13.30
N VAL A 526 -8.68 24.20 12.10
CA VAL A 526 -8.77 23.49 10.82
C VAL A 526 -7.40 23.29 10.14
N LEU A 527 -6.33 23.65 10.85
CA LEU A 527 -4.97 23.39 10.40
C LEU A 527 -4.38 22.20 11.15
N GLU A 528 -3.83 21.26 10.39
CA GLU A 528 -3.00 20.15 10.89
C GLU A 528 -1.56 20.41 10.44
N SER A 529 -0.63 20.53 11.39
CA SER A 529 0.73 20.97 11.11
C SER A 529 1.80 20.36 12.02
N TRP A 530 2.99 20.17 11.45
CA TRP A 530 4.14 19.59 12.12
C TRP A 530 5.45 20.06 11.50
N VAL A 531 6.52 19.88 12.26
CA VAL A 531 7.88 19.95 11.75
C VAL A 531 8.36 18.53 11.46
N MET A 532 8.99 18.35 10.31
CA MET A 532 9.82 17.20 9.98
C MET A 532 11.28 17.61 10.09
N GLU A 533 12.11 16.85 10.82
CA GLU A 533 13.50 17.25 11.06
C GLU A 533 14.47 16.07 11.04
N CYS A 534 15.60 16.26 10.37
CA CYS A 534 16.77 15.37 10.38
C CYS A 534 18.05 16.19 10.58
N ASP A 535 19.22 15.56 10.50
CA ASP A 535 20.50 16.24 10.70
C ASP A 535 20.82 17.25 9.58
N GLU A 536 20.30 17.04 8.37
CA GLU A 536 20.63 17.87 7.20
C GLU A 536 19.59 18.95 6.87
N GLU A 537 18.34 18.76 7.25
CA GLU A 537 17.25 19.64 6.81
C GLU A 537 16.12 19.68 7.86
N LYS A 538 15.43 20.82 7.90
CA LYS A 538 14.19 21.02 8.62
C LYS A 538 13.09 21.41 7.64
N ALA A 539 11.89 20.87 7.83
CA ALA A 539 10.71 21.26 7.07
C ALA A 539 9.51 21.49 7.99
N PHE A 540 8.68 22.47 7.65
CA PHE A 540 7.38 22.72 8.26
C PHE A 540 6.29 22.33 7.27
N VAL A 541 5.41 21.43 7.66
CA VAL A 541 4.29 20.92 6.87
C VAL A 541 2.99 21.41 7.50
N VAL A 542 2.08 21.93 6.69
CA VAL A 542 0.75 22.34 7.13
C VAL A 542 -0.31 21.97 6.11
N HIS A 543 -1.44 21.47 6.60
CA HIS A 543 -2.63 21.11 5.85
C HIS A 543 -3.83 21.92 6.35
N ASN A 544 -4.60 22.48 5.44
CA ASN A 544 -5.89 23.08 5.74
C ASN A 544 -7.01 22.12 5.36
N VAL A 545 -7.67 21.55 6.37
CA VAL A 545 -8.76 20.60 6.20
C VAL A 545 -10.12 21.28 6.00
N SER A 546 -10.20 22.61 6.06
CA SER A 546 -11.42 23.34 5.71
C SER A 546 -11.73 23.23 4.23
N SER A 547 -13.00 23.02 3.93
CA SER A 547 -13.61 22.95 2.61
C SER A 547 -14.00 24.31 2.02
N VAL A 548 -13.98 25.38 2.81
CA VAL A 548 -14.49 26.70 2.40
C VAL A 548 -13.64 27.89 2.82
N LYS A 549 -12.74 27.74 3.80
CA LYS A 549 -11.94 28.85 4.33
C LYS A 549 -10.48 28.75 3.92
N ASP A 550 -9.95 29.82 3.36
CA ASP A 550 -8.51 30.09 3.38
C ASP A 550 -8.13 30.57 4.78
N VAL A 551 -7.04 30.05 5.34
CA VAL A 551 -6.61 30.38 6.70
C VAL A 551 -5.31 31.15 6.65
N THR A 552 -5.25 32.29 7.33
CA THR A 552 -4.02 33.07 7.49
C THR A 552 -3.65 33.17 8.96
N VAL A 553 -2.50 32.63 9.34
CA VAL A 553 -2.02 32.58 10.73
C VAL A 553 -0.56 33.04 10.81
N PRO A 554 -0.09 33.55 11.97
CA PRO A 554 1.34 33.71 12.21
C PRO A 554 2.09 32.39 12.02
N LEU A 555 3.28 32.45 11.43
CA LEU A 555 4.17 31.30 11.40
C LEU A 555 4.60 30.92 12.82
N PRO A 556 4.61 29.63 13.17
CA PRO A 556 5.20 29.18 14.42
C PRO A 556 6.69 29.56 14.51
N GLU A 557 7.20 29.70 15.74
CA GLU A 557 8.60 30.01 15.99
C GLU A 557 9.53 28.97 15.34
N GLY A 558 10.54 29.45 14.60
CA GLY A 558 11.50 28.59 13.92
C GLY A 558 10.97 27.87 12.66
N CYS A 559 9.82 28.31 12.13
CA CYS A 559 9.24 27.80 10.88
C CYS A 559 9.31 28.79 9.69
N ASP A 560 10.00 29.92 9.84
CA ASP A 560 10.24 30.87 8.75
C ASP A 560 11.33 30.33 7.81
N MET A 561 10.89 29.63 6.76
CA MET A 561 11.73 28.94 5.77
C MET A 561 11.15 29.16 4.36
N PRO A 562 11.97 29.00 3.29
CA PRO A 562 11.47 29.06 1.92
C PRO A 562 10.37 28.03 1.65
N MET A 563 9.34 28.45 0.91
CA MET A 563 8.29 27.54 0.45
C MET A 563 8.83 26.64 -0.65
N VAL A 564 8.72 25.33 -0.46
CA VAL A 564 9.18 24.31 -1.42
C VAL A 564 8.02 23.54 -2.06
N TYR A 565 6.82 23.65 -1.48
CA TYR A 565 5.59 23.08 -2.01
C TYR A 565 4.36 23.89 -1.62
N ALA A 566 3.50 24.15 -2.59
CA ALA A 566 2.16 24.65 -2.43
C ALA A 566 1.22 23.82 -3.31
N ALA A 567 0.32 23.06 -2.70
CA ALA A 567 -0.69 22.30 -3.43
C ALA A 567 -1.62 23.23 -4.24
N ASN A 568 -1.86 24.45 -3.74
CA ASN A 568 -2.59 25.52 -4.42
C ASN A 568 -1.71 26.77 -4.57
N PRO A 569 -1.54 27.33 -5.79
CA PRO A 569 -0.71 28.52 -6.04
C PRO A 569 -1.11 29.79 -5.28
N ALA A 570 -2.31 29.84 -4.69
CA ALA A 570 -2.75 30.95 -3.85
C ALA A 570 -2.11 30.95 -2.44
N ALA A 571 -1.38 29.90 -2.07
CA ALA A 571 -0.62 29.87 -0.83
C ALA A 571 0.52 30.89 -0.86
N LYS A 572 0.78 31.55 0.28
CA LYS A 572 1.84 32.56 0.39
C LYS A 572 2.36 32.69 1.82
N VAL A 573 3.60 33.13 1.93
CA VAL A 573 4.24 33.51 3.18
C VAL A 573 4.65 34.98 3.09
N GLU A 574 4.06 35.82 3.94
CA GLU A 574 4.19 37.29 3.89
C GLU A 574 4.13 37.84 5.31
N ASP A 575 5.01 38.78 5.66
CA ASP A 575 5.00 39.48 6.95
C ASP A 575 4.93 38.55 8.18
N GLY A 576 5.67 37.44 8.15
CA GLY A 576 5.71 36.44 9.22
C GLY A 576 4.42 35.62 9.38
N LYS A 577 3.53 35.63 8.38
CA LYS A 577 2.29 34.86 8.34
C LYS A 577 2.28 33.91 7.15
N ILE A 578 1.56 32.81 7.30
CA ILE A 578 1.28 31.85 6.23
C ILE A 578 -0.21 31.87 5.91
N THR A 579 -0.54 31.95 4.62
CA THR A 579 -1.89 31.72 4.11
C THR A 579 -1.96 30.35 3.45
N VAL A 580 -2.84 29.48 3.95
CA VAL A 580 -3.08 28.13 3.44
C VAL A 580 -4.48 28.06 2.86
N PRO A 581 -4.64 27.89 1.53
CA PRO A 581 -5.95 27.79 0.90
C PRO A 581 -6.77 26.60 1.41
N ALA A 582 -8.10 26.67 1.28
CA ALA A 582 -8.99 25.55 1.60
C ALA A 582 -8.58 24.26 0.87
N MET A 583 -8.69 23.12 1.55
CA MET A 583 -8.35 21.78 1.04
C MET A 583 -6.95 21.70 0.41
N SER A 584 -5.96 22.31 1.05
CA SER A 584 -4.62 22.47 0.50
C SER A 584 -3.53 22.23 1.54
N SER A 585 -2.30 22.07 1.04
CA SER A 585 -1.11 21.80 1.84
C SER A 585 0.03 22.70 1.41
N VAL A 586 0.88 23.09 2.37
CA VAL A 586 2.09 23.88 2.13
C VAL A 586 3.25 23.23 2.88
N VAL A 587 4.43 23.21 2.24
CA VAL A 587 5.69 22.83 2.88
C VAL A 587 6.69 23.96 2.75
N LEU A 588 7.29 24.34 3.88
CA LEU A 588 8.46 25.20 3.96
C LEU A 588 9.66 24.35 4.36
N ALA A 589 10.83 24.51 3.73
CA ALA A 589 12.00 23.70 4.09
C ALA A 589 13.31 24.47 3.93
N GLN A 590 14.29 24.15 4.78
CA GLN A 590 15.61 24.75 4.76
C GLN A 590 16.68 23.74 5.19
N MET A 591 17.78 23.70 4.44
CA MET A 591 18.99 22.95 4.80
C MET A 591 19.65 23.57 6.05
N LYS A 592 20.17 22.73 6.93
CA LYS A 592 20.85 23.16 8.17
C LYS A 592 22.30 23.58 7.96
#